data_AF-A0A1S6HM35-F1
#
_entry.id   AF-A0A1S6HM35-F1
#
_cell.length_a   1.000
_cell.length_b   1.000
_cell.length_c   1.000
_cell.angle_alpha   90.00
_cell.angle_beta   90.00
_cell.angle_gamma   90.00
#
_symmetry.space_group_name_H-M   'P 1'
#
loop_
_entity.id
_entity.type
_entity.pdbx_description
1 polymer ?
#
loop_
_entity_poly.entity_id
_entity_poly.type
_entity_poly.pdbx_seq_one_letter_code
_entity_poly.pdbx_strand_id
1 'polypeptide(L)'
;MKQSFSHQTSNLYAKYVSILACGDKPISVCKIQEFTDDLAKSHLLLSDFNWDDWYQNSHLVDRPEYIADASLHDCQLLLTAMTRLERFSPGVMDNMRRQGVLLAILERYNNVSMQLAC
;
A
#
# COMPACT_ATOMS: atom_id res chain seq x y z
N MET A 1 -13.37 -0.05 -15.28
CA MET A 1 -12.70 0.22 -13.99
C MET A 1 -12.10 -1.05 -13.35
N LYS A 2 -12.86 -2.14 -13.15
CA LYS A 2 -12.36 -3.36 -12.46
C LYS A 2 -11.10 -4.02 -13.08
N GLN A 3 -11.03 -4.15 -14.41
CA GLN A 3 -9.85 -4.73 -15.08
C GLN A 3 -8.58 -3.87 -14.97
N SER A 4 -8.71 -2.53 -15.00
CA SER A 4 -7.56 -1.62 -14.84
C SER A 4 -6.99 -1.70 -13.42
N PHE A 5 -7.87 -1.77 -12.41
CA PHE A 5 -7.46 -1.95 -11.01
C PHE A 5 -6.72 -3.27 -10.79
N SER A 6 -7.26 -4.38 -11.33
CA SER A 6 -6.62 -5.69 -11.24
C SER A 6 -5.25 -5.73 -11.91
N HIS A 7 -5.11 -5.13 -13.10
CA HIS A 7 -3.82 -5.07 -13.78
C HIS A 7 -2.79 -4.21 -13.04
N GLN A 8 -3.21 -3.06 -12.50
CA GLN A 8 -2.32 -2.15 -11.76
C GLN A 8 -1.79 -2.77 -10.46
N THR A 9 -2.68 -3.40 -9.68
CA THR A 9 -2.33 -4.06 -8.42
C THR A 9 -1.41 -5.27 -8.66
N SER A 10 -1.70 -6.13 -9.64
CA SER A 10 -0.84 -7.26 -9.99
C SER A 10 0.56 -6.81 -10.45
N ASN A 11 0.65 -5.73 -11.23
CA ASN A 11 1.94 -5.19 -11.66
C ASN A 11 2.76 -4.63 -10.50
N LEU A 12 2.13 -3.89 -9.58
CA LEU A 12 2.78 -3.38 -8.38
C LEU A 12 3.23 -4.53 -7.48
N TYR A 13 2.38 -5.53 -7.27
CA TYR A 13 2.72 -6.73 -6.51
C TYR A 13 3.95 -7.43 -7.12
N ALA A 14 3.90 -7.76 -8.41
CA ALA A 14 4.99 -8.45 -9.09
C ALA A 14 6.32 -7.67 -9.05
N LYS A 15 6.26 -6.34 -9.18
CA LYS A 15 7.45 -5.47 -9.17
C LYS A 15 8.06 -5.33 -7.78
N TYR A 16 7.24 -5.25 -6.72
CA TYR A 16 7.69 -4.80 -5.41
C TYR A 16 7.61 -5.84 -4.29
N VAL A 17 6.91 -6.98 -4.43
CA VAL A 17 6.74 -7.96 -3.34
C VAL A 17 8.08 -8.44 -2.74
N SER A 18 9.09 -8.68 -3.58
CA SER A 18 10.43 -9.10 -3.12
C SER A 18 11.26 -7.94 -2.56
N ILE A 19 11.06 -6.74 -3.08
CA ILE A 19 11.77 -5.51 -2.69
C ILE A 19 11.26 -5.00 -1.33
N LEU A 20 9.94 -5.05 -1.13
CA LEU A 20 9.24 -4.61 0.06
C LEU A 20 9.00 -5.74 1.07
N ALA A 21 9.75 -6.83 0.95
CA ALA A 21 9.70 -7.92 1.92
C ALA A 21 9.94 -7.38 3.35
N CYS A 22 9.19 -7.93 4.30
CA CYS A 22 9.27 -7.58 5.71
C CYS A 22 10.67 -7.90 6.29
N GLY A 23 11.10 -7.10 7.27
CA GLY A 23 12.34 -7.30 8.03
C GLY A 23 13.37 -6.18 7.93
N ASP A 24 14.50 -6.37 8.60
CA ASP A 24 15.48 -5.30 8.88
C ASP A 24 16.47 -5.03 7.74
N LYS A 25 16.37 -5.76 6.62
CA LYS A 25 17.24 -5.51 5.48
C LYS A 25 17.02 -4.08 4.98
N PRO A 26 18.07 -3.25 4.92
CA PRO A 26 17.92 -1.88 4.46
C PRO A 26 17.52 -1.87 2.99
N ILE A 27 16.57 -1.01 2.66
CA ILE A 27 16.17 -0.71 1.29
C ILE A 27 16.72 0.68 0.92
N SER A 28 17.11 0.83 -0.35
CA SER A 28 17.50 2.14 -0.88
C SER A 28 16.33 3.13 -0.84
N VAL A 29 16.59 4.36 -0.41
CA VAL A 29 15.63 5.47 -0.49
C VAL A 29 15.11 5.67 -1.92
N CYS A 30 15.96 5.48 -2.94
CA CYS A 30 15.53 5.57 -4.33
C CYS A 30 14.47 4.53 -4.69
N LYS A 31 14.48 3.35 -4.05
CA LYS A 31 13.47 2.30 -4.29
C LYS A 31 12.14 2.61 -3.62
N ILE A 32 12.17 3.23 -2.43
CA ILE A 32 10.96 3.76 -1.80
C ILE A 32 10.37 4.89 -2.65
N GLN A 33 11.22 5.81 -3.15
CA GLN A 33 10.77 6.89 -4.03
C GLN A 33 10.14 6.35 -5.32
N GLU A 34 10.80 5.37 -5.97
CA GLU A 34 10.29 4.71 -7.16
C GLU A 34 8.91 4.09 -6.89
N PHE A 35 8.74 3.44 -5.74
CA PHE A 35 7.45 2.88 -5.33
C PHE A 35 6.39 3.97 -5.15
N THR A 36 6.69 5.06 -4.44
CA THR A 36 5.73 6.16 -4.25
C THR A 36 5.37 6.85 -5.56
N ASP A 37 6.30 6.97 -6.50
CA ASP A 37 6.05 7.55 -7.81
C ASP A 37 5.12 6.66 -8.67
N ASP A 38 5.32 5.34 -8.60
CA ASP A 38 4.45 4.38 -9.28
C ASP A 38 3.05 4.35 -8.65
N LEU A 39 2.95 4.47 -7.32
CA LEU A 39 1.66 4.64 -6.64
C LEU A 39 0.94 5.91 -7.09
N ALA A 40 1.65 7.05 -7.19
CA ALA A 40 1.08 8.31 -7.64
C ALA A 40 0.57 8.28 -9.10
N LYS A 41 1.16 7.43 -9.94
CA LYS A 41 0.71 7.18 -11.32
C LYS A 41 -0.41 6.15 -11.41
N SER A 42 -0.62 5.36 -10.36
CA SER A 42 -1.69 4.37 -10.28
C SER A 42 -3.01 5.00 -9.84
N HIS A 43 -4.13 4.29 -10.04
CA HIS A 43 -5.42 4.68 -9.47
C HIS A 43 -5.67 4.05 -8.08
N LEU A 44 -4.60 3.66 -7.38
CA LEU A 44 -4.72 3.05 -6.06
C LEU A 44 -4.79 4.07 -4.93
N LEU A 45 -4.26 5.26 -5.12
CA LEU A 45 -4.40 6.35 -4.15
C LEU A 45 -5.75 7.04 -4.32
N LEU A 46 -6.37 7.42 -3.20
CA LEU A 46 -7.63 8.15 -3.21
C LEU A 46 -7.39 9.59 -3.68
N SER A 47 -8.15 10.02 -4.71
CA SER A 47 -8.21 11.42 -5.13
C SER A 47 -8.82 12.29 -4.04
N ASP A 48 -9.95 11.83 -3.51
CA ASP A 48 -10.70 12.49 -2.46
C ASP A 48 -10.47 11.75 -1.14
N PHE A 49 -9.59 12.32 -0.32
CA PHE A 49 -9.20 11.73 0.96
C PHE A 49 -10.03 12.35 2.09
N ASN A 50 -10.78 11.51 2.80
CA ASN A 50 -11.59 11.93 3.95
C ASN A 50 -10.80 11.73 5.26
N TRP A 51 -10.59 12.81 6.00
CA TRP A 51 -9.87 12.80 7.27
C TRP A 51 -10.64 12.12 8.42
N ASP A 52 -11.97 12.20 8.42
CA ASP A 52 -12.79 11.55 9.44
C ASP A 52 -12.73 10.04 9.28
N ASP A 53 -12.79 9.57 8.03
CA ASP A 53 -12.64 8.15 7.67
C ASP A 53 -11.25 7.63 8.05
N TRP A 54 -10.21 8.44 7.79
CA TRP A 54 -8.85 8.14 8.24
C TRP A 54 -8.77 7.97 9.75
N TYR A 55 -9.38 8.87 10.52
CA TYR A 55 -9.35 8.81 11.98
C TYR A 55 -9.91 7.50 12.52
N GLN A 56 -11.01 7.00 11.95
CA GLN A 56 -11.61 5.72 12.33
C GLN A 56 -10.72 4.50 11.99
N ASN A 57 -9.93 4.60 10.91
CA ASN A 57 -9.16 3.48 10.36
C ASN A 57 -7.65 3.54 10.69
N SER A 58 -7.20 4.58 11.39
CA SER A 58 -5.79 4.79 11.76
C SER A 58 -5.16 3.65 12.58
N HIS A 59 -5.99 2.82 13.22
CA HIS A 59 -5.56 1.64 13.97
C HIS A 59 -4.87 0.57 13.10
N LEU A 60 -4.98 0.65 11.76
CA LEU A 60 -4.36 -0.28 10.82
C LEU A 60 -2.86 -0.02 10.56
N VAL A 61 -2.34 1.17 10.93
CA VAL A 61 -0.98 1.63 10.54
C VAL A 61 0.14 0.67 10.94
N ASP A 62 -0.01 0.00 12.07
CA ASP A 62 1.01 -0.91 12.62
C ASP A 62 0.46 -2.33 12.83
N ARG A 63 -0.64 -2.69 12.15
CA ARG A 63 -1.38 -3.95 12.35
C ARG A 63 -1.51 -4.72 11.04
N PRO A 64 -0.40 -5.27 10.50
CA PRO A 64 -0.44 -6.05 9.26
C PRO A 64 -1.42 -7.22 9.33
N GLU A 65 -1.64 -7.78 10.51
CA GLU A 65 -2.60 -8.87 10.74
C GLU A 65 -4.05 -8.52 10.41
N TYR A 66 -4.44 -7.23 10.48
CA TYR A 66 -5.80 -6.79 10.17
C TYR A 66 -6.00 -6.46 8.69
N ILE A 67 -4.92 -6.35 7.91
CA ILE A 67 -4.98 -5.96 6.49
C ILE A 67 -5.51 -7.10 5.61
N ALA A 68 -5.31 -8.35 6.03
CA ALA A 68 -5.80 -9.52 5.30
C ALA A 68 -7.33 -9.49 5.10
N ASP A 69 -8.06 -8.96 6.08
CA ASP A 69 -9.53 -8.87 6.08
C ASP A 69 -10.05 -7.46 5.76
N ALA A 70 -9.17 -6.46 5.76
CA ALA A 70 -9.51 -5.07 5.47
C ALA A 70 -10.16 -4.92 4.08
N SER A 71 -11.05 -3.94 3.95
CA SER A 71 -11.63 -3.63 2.64
C SER A 71 -10.57 -3.04 1.71
N LEU A 72 -10.83 -3.07 0.39
CA LEU A 72 -9.96 -2.38 -0.56
C LEU A 72 -9.85 -0.89 -0.22
N HIS A 73 -10.96 -0.28 0.18
CA HIS A 73 -11.01 1.12 0.54
C HIS A 73 -10.10 1.43 1.73
N ASP A 74 -10.12 0.59 2.78
CA ASP A 74 -9.25 0.77 3.96
C ASP A 74 -7.76 0.68 3.57
N CYS A 75 -7.43 -0.23 2.67
CA CYS A 75 -6.07 -0.36 2.13
C CYS A 75 -5.68 0.90 1.32
N GLN A 76 -6.59 1.43 0.50
CA GLN A 76 -6.35 2.66 -0.27
C GLN A 76 -6.21 3.87 0.64
N LEU A 77 -7.04 3.95 1.68
CA LEU A 77 -7.02 5.01 2.69
C LEU A 77 -5.69 5.00 3.46
N LEU A 78 -5.27 3.85 3.98
CA LEU A 78 -3.97 3.69 4.65
C LEU A 78 -2.81 4.05 3.72
N LEU A 79 -2.78 3.48 2.51
CA LEU A 79 -1.71 3.74 1.56
C LEU A 79 -1.65 5.21 1.13
N THR A 80 -2.81 5.87 0.97
CA THR A 80 -2.89 7.30 0.65
C THR A 80 -2.39 8.17 1.80
N ALA A 81 -2.81 7.88 3.03
CA ALA A 81 -2.37 8.60 4.22
C ALA A 81 -0.85 8.54 4.35
N MET A 82 -0.29 7.34 4.25
CA MET A 82 1.14 7.10 4.47
C MET A 82 2.01 7.64 3.32
N THR A 83 1.56 7.52 2.08
CA THR A 83 2.25 8.14 0.94
C THR A 83 2.29 9.67 1.07
N ARG A 84 1.22 10.29 1.59
CA ARG A 84 1.20 11.73 1.88
C ARG A 84 2.14 12.07 3.03
N LEU A 85 2.16 11.28 4.10
CA LEU A 85 3.04 11.50 5.26
C LEU A 85 4.52 11.35 4.93
N GLU A 86 4.91 10.41 4.06
CA GLU A 86 6.30 10.22 3.62
C GLU A 86 6.92 11.52 3.07
N ARG A 87 6.11 12.36 2.41
CA ARG A 87 6.57 13.66 1.88
C ARG A 87 6.97 14.66 2.96
N PHE A 88 6.39 14.53 4.16
CA PHE A 88 6.64 15.41 5.30
C PHE A 88 7.58 14.78 6.32
N SER A 89 7.60 13.46 6.40
CA SER A 89 8.41 12.68 7.32
C SER A 89 9.02 11.50 6.56
N PRO A 90 10.23 11.68 5.98
CA PRO A 90 10.90 10.60 5.26
C PRO A 90 11.15 9.39 6.16
N GLY A 91 10.86 8.19 5.64
CA GLY A 91 11.06 6.92 6.35
C GLY A 91 9.78 6.28 6.90
N VAL A 92 8.62 6.93 6.78
CA VAL A 92 7.31 6.34 7.12
C VAL A 92 7.06 5.07 6.29
N MET A 93 7.33 5.12 4.99
CA MET A 93 7.14 3.97 4.09
C MET A 93 8.13 2.84 4.38
N ASP A 94 9.39 3.15 4.75
CA ASP A 94 10.34 2.11 5.18
C ASP A 94 9.91 1.51 6.53
N ASN A 95 9.37 2.30 7.45
CA ASN A 95 8.85 1.78 8.71
C ASN A 95 7.69 0.81 8.48
N MET A 96 6.70 1.19 7.66
CA MET A 96 5.60 0.30 7.28
C MET A 96 6.11 -0.99 6.61
N ARG A 97 7.14 -0.88 5.76
CA ARG A 97 7.79 -2.05 5.16
C ARG A 97 8.37 -2.98 6.23
N ARG A 98 9.14 -2.43 7.18
CA ARG A 98 9.76 -3.20 8.28
C ARG A 98 8.73 -3.93 9.12
N GLN A 99 7.58 -3.30 9.36
CA GLN A 99 6.46 -3.90 10.07
C GLN A 99 5.63 -4.89 9.24
N GLY A 100 5.90 -5.01 7.93
CA GLY A 100 5.17 -5.91 7.04
C GLY A 100 3.84 -5.36 6.51
N VAL A 101 3.49 -4.12 6.86
CA VAL A 101 2.22 -3.46 6.48
C VAL A 101 2.14 -3.27 4.97
N LEU A 102 3.22 -2.79 4.32
CA LEU A 102 3.22 -2.63 2.86
C LEU A 102 3.07 -3.97 2.13
N LEU A 103 3.70 -5.03 2.63
CA LEU A 103 3.60 -6.36 2.04
C LEU A 103 2.16 -6.89 2.15
N ALA A 104 1.55 -6.77 3.32
CA ALA A 104 0.17 -7.19 3.54
C ALA A 104 -0.83 -6.45 2.63
N ILE A 105 -0.63 -5.14 2.39
CA ILE A 105 -1.46 -4.37 1.44
C ILE A 105 -1.31 -4.92 0.02
N LEU A 106 -0.07 -5.17 -0.43
CA LEU A 106 0.20 -5.72 -1.76
C LEU A 106 -0.42 -7.10 -1.94
N GLU A 107 -0.29 -7.98 -0.94
CA GLU A 107 -0.90 -9.31 -0.94
C GLU A 107 -2.44 -9.21 -0.99
N ARG A 108 -3.03 -8.32 -0.20
CA ARG A 108 -4.48 -8.08 -0.21
C ARG A 108 -4.97 -7.63 -1.58
N TYR A 109 -4.28 -6.69 -2.20
CA TYR A 109 -4.59 -6.21 -3.56
C TYR A 109 -4.46 -7.31 -4.61
N ASN A 110 -3.42 -8.14 -4.54
CA ASN A 110 -3.23 -9.25 -5.47
C ASN A 110 -4.34 -10.32 -5.29
N ASN A 111 -4.70 -10.66 -4.05
CA ASN A 111 -5.76 -11.64 -3.76
C ASN A 111 -7.13 -11.19 -4.31
N VAL A 112 -7.50 -9.92 -4.12
CA VAL A 112 -8.76 -9.39 -4.66
C VAL A 112 -8.73 -9.37 -6.18
N SER A 113 -7.57 -9.09 -6.78
CA SER A 113 -7.41 -9.09 -8.24
C SER A 113 -7.54 -10.48 -8.85
N MET A 114 -7.02 -11.51 -8.18
CA MET A 114 -7.22 -12.90 -8.58
C MET A 114 -8.71 -13.29 -8.50
N GLN A 115 -9.42 -12.86 -7.46
CA GLN A 115 -10.87 -13.10 -7.32
C GLN A 115 -11.69 -12.42 -8.41
N LEU A 116 -11.26 -11.24 -8.91
CA LEU A 116 -11.94 -10.51 -9.97
C LEU A 116 -11.63 -11.04 -11.38
N ALA A 117 -10.59 -11.87 -11.53
CA ALA A 117 -10.16 -12.46 -12.80
C ALA A 117 -10.77 -13.85 -13.05
N CYS A 118 -11.31 -14.51 -12.02
CA CYS A 118 -12.08 -15.75 -12.10
C CYS A 118 -13.57 -15.47 -12.32
#